data_AF-A0A9W9WI17-F1
#
_entry.id   AF-A0A9W9WI17-F1
#
_cell.length_a   1.000
_cell.length_b   1.000
_cell.length_c   1.000
_cell.angle_alpha   90.00
_cell.angle_beta   90.00
_cell.angle_gamma   90.00
#
_symmetry.space_group_name_H-M   'P 1'
#
loop_
_entity.id
_entity.type
_entity.pdbx_description
1 polymer ?
#
loop_
_entity_poly.entity_id
_entity_poly.type
_entity_poly.pdbx_seq_one_letter_code
_entity_poly.pdbx_strand_id
1 'polypeptide(L)'
;MEDFGAAQEIVILGVSLFVLGFAIGPLIWAPLSEMFGRRHIFTISFLFLTVFNAGAAGAKNIETLIILRFLAGSFGSSPFGNGGGTIADMFPASQRGIAISLFAAAPFLGPTLGPVIGGFLAAAAGWRWVEGLLAAFSGVLWLCIIFLLPETYAPVLLRRRAEKMSALTGKVYRSQLDIDRGPAPMGKTLKTALSRPWVLLFYEPIVLLFSIYMAIIYGTLYMLFAAYPIVFQEVRGWSEGVGGLAFLGILVGMVMAVVYTFPENFRYAKKCSQTSDRLAPELRLPPSMIGGIALPVGLFWFAWTNSPNIHWMASVAAGAPFGFGMVLVFLSVFNYLIDSYTIFSASVLAANSALRSLFGMAFPLFTTYMYHNLGIHWASSIPAFLALACVPFPFIFYKYGARIRQRCTYASEADAFMRRLAERNQAAHREPDSEKTDSVTRVSDDADSSDTDTLSTVPSRTIARYTSRISRQSGRSLHRVATATQYEENPYDLDLVNTRQSAISRKD
;
A
#
# COMPACT_ATOMS: atom_id res chain seq x y z
N MET A 1 -29.97 19.40 7.40
CA MET A 1 -30.19 20.75 7.95
C MET A 1 -31.55 20.81 8.62
N GLU A 2 -32.62 20.41 7.93
CA GLU A 2 -34.00 20.42 8.42
C GLU A 2 -34.19 19.72 9.77
N ASP A 3 -33.72 18.48 9.93
CA ASP A 3 -33.90 17.70 11.17
C ASP A 3 -33.25 18.28 12.43
N PHE A 4 -32.19 19.07 12.29
CA PHE A 4 -31.40 19.57 13.41
C PHE A 4 -31.42 21.10 13.54
N GLY A 5 -32.04 21.81 12.61
CA GLY A 5 -31.97 23.28 12.55
C GLY A 5 -30.54 23.83 12.48
N ALA A 6 -29.59 23.02 12.01
CA ALA A 6 -28.16 23.34 12.03
C ALA A 6 -27.73 23.99 10.71
N ALA A 7 -26.82 24.96 10.82
CA ALA A 7 -26.20 25.61 9.66
C ALA A 7 -25.41 24.60 8.80
N GLN A 8 -25.29 24.87 7.50
CA GLN A 8 -24.68 23.96 6.53
C GLN A 8 -23.23 23.61 6.90
N GLU A 9 -22.50 24.57 7.49
CA GLU A 9 -21.13 24.44 7.94
C GLU A 9 -20.99 23.38 9.05
N ILE A 10 -21.97 23.34 9.97
CA ILE A 10 -22.00 22.38 11.07
C ILE A 10 -22.26 20.97 10.51
N VAL A 11 -23.07 20.85 9.45
CA VAL A 11 -23.28 19.56 8.77
C VAL A 11 -22.01 19.08 8.05
N ILE A 12 -21.32 19.98 7.35
CA ILE A 12 -20.04 19.69 6.68
C ILE A 12 -18.97 19.27 7.69
N LEU A 13 -18.99 19.85 8.90
CA LEU A 13 -18.08 19.49 10.00
C LEU A 13 -18.14 17.99 10.31
N GLY A 14 -19.28 17.32 10.13
CA GLY A 14 -19.40 15.88 10.30
C GLY A 14 -18.50 15.08 9.35
N VAL A 15 -18.42 15.47 8.07
CA VAL A 15 -17.50 14.86 7.10
C VAL A 15 -16.06 15.22 7.42
N SER A 16 -15.79 16.49 7.71
CA SER A 16 -14.46 16.99 8.03
C SER A 16 -13.84 16.31 9.25
N LEU A 17 -14.59 16.13 10.34
CA LEU A 17 -14.08 15.43 11.53
C LEU A 17 -13.97 13.92 11.34
N PHE A 18 -14.81 13.30 10.51
CA PHE A 18 -14.61 11.90 10.13
C PHE A 18 -13.25 11.71 9.45
N VAL A 19 -12.88 12.62 8.54
CA VAL A 19 -11.58 12.62 7.86
C VAL A 19 -10.44 12.99 8.81
N LEU A 20 -10.66 13.87 9.78
CA LEU A 20 -9.68 14.12 10.84
C LEU A 20 -9.34 12.84 11.61
N GLY A 21 -10.33 11.99 11.84
CA GLY A 21 -10.11 10.66 12.41
C GLY A 21 -9.13 9.81 11.58
N PHE A 22 -9.11 9.97 10.25
CA PHE A 22 -8.15 9.29 9.37
C PHE A 22 -6.70 9.77 9.54
N ALA A 23 -6.49 10.99 10.06
CA ALA A 23 -5.17 11.49 10.38
C ALA A 23 -4.64 10.86 11.67
N ILE A 24 -5.51 10.74 12.69
CA ILE A 24 -5.12 10.38 14.05
C ILE A 24 -5.12 8.86 14.24
N GLY A 25 -6.10 8.16 13.70
CA GLY A 25 -6.28 6.73 13.94
C GLY A 25 -5.08 5.88 13.51
N PRO A 26 -4.57 5.97 12.26
CA PRO A 26 -3.48 5.10 11.81
C PRO A 26 -2.19 5.29 12.62
N LEU A 27 -1.95 6.50 13.13
CA LEU A 27 -0.81 6.83 14.00
C LEU A 27 -0.84 6.06 15.32
N ILE A 28 -2.02 5.67 15.79
CA ILE A 28 -2.23 4.91 17.01
C ILE A 28 -2.32 3.40 16.69
N TRP A 29 -3.12 3.04 15.68
CA TRP A 29 -3.41 1.63 15.38
C TRP A 29 -2.21 0.87 14.80
N ALA A 30 -1.35 1.52 14.01
CA ALA A 30 -0.17 0.87 13.43
C ALA A 30 0.80 0.35 14.51
N PRO A 31 1.30 1.18 15.44
CA PRO A 31 2.18 0.70 16.51
C PRO A 31 1.51 -0.33 17.42
N LEU A 32 0.23 -0.13 17.76
CA LEU A 32 -0.49 -1.07 18.62
C LEU A 32 -0.62 -2.46 17.98
N SER A 33 -0.80 -2.53 16.65
CA SER A 33 -0.92 -3.81 15.95
C SER A 33 0.40 -4.59 15.90
N GLU A 34 1.54 -3.90 15.92
CA GLU A 34 2.87 -4.54 16.03
C GLU A 34 3.19 -5.01 17.46
N MET A 35 2.47 -4.51 18.45
CA MET A 35 2.65 -4.90 19.86
C MET A 35 1.69 -6.02 20.27
N PHE A 36 0.41 -5.90 19.91
CA PHE A 36 -0.68 -6.77 20.37
C PHE A 36 -1.15 -7.78 19.31
N GLY A 37 -0.66 -7.69 18.07
CA GLY A 37 -1.06 -8.52 16.94
C GLY A 37 -2.09 -7.84 16.04
N ARG A 38 -2.17 -8.26 14.77
CA ARG A 38 -3.03 -7.63 13.76
C ARG A 38 -4.50 -7.93 14.03
N ARG A 39 -4.83 -9.17 14.38
CA ARG A 39 -6.23 -9.62 14.55
C ARG A 39 -6.95 -8.85 15.64
N HIS A 40 -6.36 -8.74 16.82
CA HIS A 40 -7.00 -8.07 17.96
C HIS A 40 -7.28 -6.59 17.67
N ILE A 41 -6.33 -5.90 17.03
CA ILE A 41 -6.50 -4.49 16.67
C ILE A 41 -7.58 -4.31 15.61
N PHE A 42 -7.67 -5.17 14.60
CA PHE A 42 -8.78 -5.12 13.65
C PHE A 42 -10.13 -5.39 14.30
N THR A 43 -10.24 -6.41 15.16
CA THR A 43 -11.49 -6.72 15.85
C THR A 43 -11.97 -5.56 16.74
N ILE A 44 -11.07 -4.95 17.53
CA ILE A 44 -11.42 -3.83 18.41
C ILE A 44 -11.80 -2.60 17.59
N SER A 45 -11.02 -2.26 16.57
CA SER A 45 -11.29 -1.08 15.74
C SER A 45 -12.61 -1.17 14.98
N PHE A 46 -12.92 -2.34 14.39
CA PHE A 46 -14.18 -2.54 13.66
C PHE A 46 -15.41 -2.66 14.58
N LEU A 47 -15.23 -3.18 15.81
CA LEU A 47 -16.29 -3.14 16.84
C LEU A 47 -16.68 -1.69 17.11
N PHE A 48 -15.72 -0.85 17.45
CA PHE A 48 -15.99 0.55 17.78
C PHE A 48 -16.48 1.35 16.58
N LEU A 49 -15.95 1.12 15.38
CA LEU A 49 -16.51 1.68 14.14
C LEU A 49 -18.02 1.37 14.02
N THR A 50 -18.40 0.12 14.25
CA THR A 50 -19.79 -0.34 14.17
C THR A 50 -20.67 0.31 15.24
N VAL A 51 -20.19 0.32 16.48
CA VAL A 51 -20.91 0.94 17.61
C VAL A 51 -21.11 2.45 17.37
N PHE A 52 -20.10 3.16 16.89
CA PHE A 52 -20.20 4.59 16.64
C PHE A 52 -21.09 4.92 15.43
N ASN A 53 -21.04 4.13 14.35
CA ASN A 53 -21.99 4.28 13.23
C ASN A 53 -23.43 4.01 13.67
N ALA A 54 -23.67 2.96 14.47
CA ALA A 54 -24.99 2.65 15.00
C ALA A 54 -25.50 3.76 15.94
N GLY A 55 -24.63 4.25 16.83
CA GLY A 55 -24.94 5.38 17.70
C GLY A 55 -25.27 6.65 16.92
N ALA A 56 -24.57 6.88 15.82
CA ALA A 56 -24.78 8.05 14.97
C ALA A 56 -26.10 7.99 14.19
N ALA A 57 -26.51 6.79 13.75
CA ALA A 57 -27.87 6.57 13.23
C ALA A 57 -28.94 6.87 14.28
N GLY A 58 -28.61 6.71 15.57
CA GLY A 58 -29.43 7.04 16.73
C GLY A 58 -29.38 8.50 17.19
N ALA A 59 -28.50 9.34 16.65
CA ALA A 59 -28.22 10.68 17.17
C ALA A 59 -29.47 11.58 17.13
N LYS A 60 -29.69 12.35 18.21
CA LYS A 60 -30.81 13.28 18.38
C LYS A 60 -30.41 14.75 18.32
N ASN A 61 -29.11 15.02 18.28
CA ASN A 61 -28.56 16.36 18.10
C ASN A 61 -27.30 16.28 17.22
N ILE A 62 -26.92 17.42 16.66
CA ILE A 62 -25.84 17.51 15.69
C ILE A 62 -24.47 17.32 16.34
N GLU A 63 -24.30 17.75 17.59
CA GLU A 63 -23.05 17.62 18.33
C GLU A 63 -22.71 16.15 18.58
N THR A 64 -23.69 15.34 18.99
CA THR A 64 -23.51 13.88 19.16
C THR A 64 -23.17 13.24 17.82
N LEU A 65 -23.86 13.63 16.74
CA LEU A 65 -23.57 13.11 15.41
C LEU A 65 -22.12 13.39 14.99
N ILE A 66 -21.64 14.61 15.20
CA ILE A 66 -20.27 15.04 14.86
C ILE A 66 -19.22 14.31 15.70
N ILE A 67 -19.43 14.16 17.00
CA ILE A 67 -18.50 13.44 17.89
C ILE A 67 -18.43 11.96 17.48
N LEU A 68 -19.58 11.33 17.22
CA LEU A 68 -19.63 9.95 16.79
C LEU A 68 -19.01 9.75 15.40
N ARG A 69 -19.15 10.73 14.48
CA ARG A 69 -18.42 10.75 13.21
C ARG A 69 -16.91 10.76 13.42
N PHE A 70 -16.40 11.65 14.27
CA PHE A 70 -14.96 11.70 14.57
C PHE A 70 -14.44 10.36 15.10
N LEU A 71 -15.15 9.78 16.05
CA LEU A 71 -14.79 8.49 16.64
C LEU A 71 -14.89 7.36 15.62
N ALA A 72 -15.97 7.30 14.83
CA ALA A 72 -16.11 6.31 13.75
C ALA A 72 -14.95 6.41 12.75
N GLY A 73 -14.58 7.60 12.29
CA GLY A 73 -13.44 7.80 11.40
C GLY A 73 -12.10 7.40 12.04
N SER A 74 -11.91 7.73 13.32
CA SER A 74 -10.70 7.40 14.07
C SER A 74 -10.48 5.90 14.22
N PHE A 75 -11.53 5.15 14.55
CA PHE A 75 -11.45 3.68 14.69
C PHE A 75 -11.50 2.98 13.32
N GLY A 76 -12.30 3.46 12.37
CA GLY A 76 -12.43 2.89 11.04
C GLY A 76 -11.20 3.05 10.13
N SER A 77 -10.26 3.93 10.49
CA SER A 77 -9.02 4.14 9.74
C SER A 77 -7.92 3.12 10.02
N SER A 78 -8.12 2.15 10.93
CA SER A 78 -7.12 1.13 11.25
C SER A 78 -6.54 0.37 10.04
N PRO A 79 -7.31 0.07 8.95
CA PRO A 79 -6.75 -0.57 7.76
C PRO A 79 -5.73 0.28 7.01
N PHE A 80 -5.77 1.60 7.11
CA PHE A 80 -4.79 2.47 6.44
C PHE A 80 -3.38 2.32 7.01
N GLY A 81 -3.27 2.07 8.33
CA GLY A 81 -1.98 1.80 8.97
C GLY A 81 -1.59 0.32 8.94
N ASN A 82 -2.57 -0.57 9.12
CA ASN A 82 -2.31 -1.99 9.37
C ASN A 82 -2.37 -2.85 8.10
N GLY A 83 -3.13 -2.45 7.08
CA GLY A 83 -3.43 -3.27 5.90
C GLY A 83 -2.19 -3.68 5.13
N GLY A 84 -1.27 -2.75 4.87
CA GLY A 84 0.00 -3.05 4.20
C GLY A 84 0.87 -4.02 5.00
N GLY A 85 0.89 -3.88 6.34
CA GLY A 85 1.60 -4.80 7.24
C GLY A 85 1.00 -6.21 7.20
N THR A 86 -0.32 -6.32 7.28
CA THR A 86 -1.02 -7.61 7.20
C THR A 86 -0.82 -8.30 5.85
N ILE A 87 -0.84 -7.57 4.75
CA ILE A 87 -0.53 -8.12 3.42
C ILE A 87 0.93 -8.60 3.36
N ALA A 88 1.86 -7.83 3.94
CA ALA A 88 3.26 -8.23 4.00
C ALA A 88 3.48 -9.49 4.85
N ASP A 89 2.70 -9.66 5.92
CA ASP A 89 2.73 -10.83 6.79
C ASP A 89 2.17 -12.09 6.09
N MET A 90 1.23 -11.94 5.14
CA MET A 90 0.54 -13.05 4.46
C MET A 90 1.16 -13.49 3.13
N PHE A 91 1.75 -12.54 2.38
CA PHE A 91 2.22 -12.79 1.02
C PHE A 91 3.76 -12.77 0.91
N PRO A 92 4.35 -13.73 0.17
CA PRO A 92 5.77 -13.72 -0.15
C PRO A 92 6.11 -12.48 -1.00
N ALA A 93 7.38 -12.05 -0.99
CA ALA A 93 7.76 -10.76 -1.58
C ALA A 93 7.43 -10.68 -3.08
N SER A 94 7.52 -11.81 -3.79
CA SER A 94 7.19 -11.95 -5.21
C SER A 94 5.72 -11.65 -5.56
N GLN A 95 4.78 -11.97 -4.66
CA GLN A 95 3.34 -11.79 -4.88
C GLN A 95 2.78 -10.53 -4.19
N ARG A 96 3.52 -10.00 -3.21
CA ARG A 96 3.13 -8.86 -2.38
C ARG A 96 2.75 -7.62 -3.20
N GLY A 97 3.46 -7.35 -4.30
CA GLY A 97 3.18 -6.19 -5.14
C GLY A 97 1.77 -6.16 -5.73
N ILE A 98 1.25 -7.32 -6.15
CA ILE A 98 -0.11 -7.44 -6.71
C ILE A 98 -1.15 -7.26 -5.59
N ALA A 99 -0.93 -7.91 -4.44
CA ALA A 99 -1.83 -7.81 -3.30
C ALA A 99 -1.94 -6.37 -2.77
N ILE A 100 -0.82 -5.66 -2.63
CA ILE A 100 -0.79 -4.25 -2.25
C ILE A 100 -1.48 -3.37 -3.29
N SER A 101 -1.30 -3.65 -4.59
CA SER A 101 -1.94 -2.89 -5.67
C SER A 101 -3.47 -3.03 -5.65
N LEU A 102 -3.97 -4.24 -5.39
CA LEU A 102 -5.41 -4.49 -5.24
C LEU A 102 -5.98 -3.82 -3.99
N PHE A 103 -5.27 -3.90 -2.87
CA PHE A 103 -5.63 -3.18 -1.64
C PHE A 103 -5.67 -1.67 -1.86
N ALA A 104 -4.70 -1.11 -2.58
CA ALA A 104 -4.63 0.31 -2.90
C ALA A 104 -5.76 0.79 -3.82
N ALA A 105 -6.40 -0.10 -4.59
CA ALA A 105 -7.54 0.25 -5.43
C ALA A 105 -8.82 0.53 -4.61
N ALA A 106 -9.02 -0.17 -3.49
CA ALA A 106 -10.25 -0.06 -2.70
C ALA A 106 -10.52 1.34 -2.12
N PRO A 107 -9.54 2.06 -1.54
CA PRO A 107 -9.73 3.43 -1.06
C PRO A 107 -10.14 4.44 -2.14
N PHE A 108 -9.83 4.20 -3.42
CA PHE A 108 -10.21 5.12 -4.50
C PHE A 108 -11.68 4.97 -4.92
N LEU A 109 -12.23 3.75 -4.81
CA LEU A 109 -13.64 3.51 -5.13
C LEU A 109 -14.60 4.09 -4.10
N GLY A 110 -14.20 4.14 -2.82
CA GLY A 110 -15.06 4.62 -1.73
C GLY A 110 -15.64 6.03 -1.96
N PRO A 111 -14.81 7.06 -2.22
CA PRO A 111 -15.25 8.42 -2.47
C PRO A 111 -16.18 8.60 -3.66
N THR A 112 -16.18 7.69 -4.64
CA THR A 112 -17.03 7.82 -5.83
C THR A 112 -18.35 7.05 -5.69
N LEU A 113 -18.31 5.87 -5.06
CA LEU A 113 -19.50 5.07 -4.81
C LEU A 113 -20.33 5.59 -3.62
N GLY A 114 -19.67 6.18 -2.62
CA GLY A 114 -20.31 6.70 -1.40
C GLY A 114 -21.45 7.70 -1.69
N PRO A 115 -21.20 8.79 -2.45
CA PRO A 115 -22.25 9.75 -2.79
C PRO A 115 -23.39 9.17 -3.63
N VAL A 116 -23.10 8.18 -4.48
CA VAL A 116 -24.12 7.52 -5.31
C VAL A 116 -25.07 6.72 -4.42
N ILE A 117 -24.52 5.80 -3.60
CA ILE A 117 -25.33 4.97 -2.71
C ILE A 117 -26.02 5.84 -1.65
N GLY A 118 -25.27 6.74 -1.04
CA GLY A 118 -25.76 7.65 0.01
C GLY A 118 -26.82 8.60 -0.50
N GLY A 119 -26.68 9.19 -1.69
CA GLY A 119 -27.65 10.13 -2.26
C GLY A 119 -29.00 9.49 -2.58
N PHE A 120 -29.00 8.28 -3.16
CA PHE A 120 -30.26 7.57 -3.42
C PHE A 120 -30.91 7.06 -2.13
N LEU A 121 -30.13 6.54 -1.18
CA LEU A 121 -30.66 6.06 0.09
C LEU A 121 -31.17 7.20 0.98
N ALA A 122 -30.46 8.34 1.02
CA ALA A 122 -30.89 9.53 1.73
C ALA A 122 -32.20 10.08 1.15
N ALA A 123 -32.31 10.17 -0.18
CA ALA A 123 -33.54 10.61 -0.83
C ALA A 123 -34.75 9.68 -0.57
N ALA A 124 -34.51 8.37 -0.45
CA ALA A 124 -35.59 7.39 -0.28
C ALA A 124 -36.01 7.15 1.18
N ALA A 125 -35.04 7.11 2.10
CA ALA A 125 -35.27 6.69 3.49
C ALA A 125 -34.68 7.67 4.53
N GLY A 126 -33.98 8.72 4.10
CA GLY A 126 -33.37 9.71 4.98
C GLY A 126 -31.96 9.33 5.44
N TRP A 127 -31.25 10.32 6.00
CA TRP A 127 -29.84 10.19 6.40
C TRP A 127 -29.61 9.14 7.52
N ARG A 128 -30.60 8.90 8.39
CA ARG A 128 -30.48 7.90 9.46
C ARG A 128 -30.28 6.49 8.90
N TRP A 129 -30.90 6.19 7.76
CA TRP A 129 -30.71 4.91 7.07
C TRP A 129 -29.37 4.82 6.36
N VAL A 130 -28.80 5.94 5.90
CA VAL A 130 -27.41 5.97 5.41
C VAL A 130 -26.46 5.53 6.52
N GLU A 131 -26.65 6.02 7.74
CA GLU A 131 -25.86 5.58 8.89
C GLU A 131 -26.17 4.16 9.35
N GLY A 132 -27.43 3.76 9.31
CA GLY A 132 -27.84 2.39 9.56
C GLY A 132 -27.17 1.40 8.59
N LEU A 133 -27.08 1.75 7.31
CA LEU A 133 -26.38 0.96 6.30
C LEU A 133 -24.90 0.85 6.62
N LEU A 134 -24.23 1.97 6.96
CA LEU A 134 -22.82 1.96 7.33
C LEU A 134 -22.57 1.11 8.59
N ALA A 135 -23.45 1.18 9.58
CA ALA A 135 -23.40 0.35 10.78
C ALA A 135 -23.60 -1.13 10.48
N ALA A 136 -24.61 -1.47 9.67
CA ALA A 136 -24.86 -2.85 9.27
C ALA A 136 -23.69 -3.43 8.48
N PHE A 137 -23.16 -2.66 7.51
CA PHE A 137 -22.03 -3.08 6.69
C PHE A 137 -20.75 -3.26 7.52
N SER A 138 -20.41 -2.28 8.37
CA SER A 138 -19.25 -2.42 9.26
C SER A 138 -19.42 -3.55 10.27
N GLY A 139 -20.65 -3.81 10.73
CA GLY A 139 -20.97 -4.91 11.63
C GLY A 139 -20.78 -6.28 10.97
N VAL A 140 -21.21 -6.44 9.71
CA VAL A 140 -20.94 -7.66 8.93
C VAL A 140 -19.44 -7.85 8.75
N LEU A 141 -18.69 -6.81 8.38
CA LEU A 141 -17.23 -6.89 8.27
C LEU A 141 -16.56 -7.23 9.60
N TRP A 142 -17.05 -6.68 10.70
CA TRP A 142 -16.55 -7.00 12.05
C TRP A 142 -16.76 -8.49 12.39
N LEU A 143 -17.94 -9.04 12.11
CA LEU A 143 -18.20 -10.47 12.27
C LEU A 143 -17.29 -11.30 11.37
N CYS A 144 -17.09 -10.90 10.11
CA CYS A 144 -16.15 -11.56 9.22
C CYS A 144 -14.71 -11.55 9.79
N ILE A 145 -14.26 -10.45 10.38
CA ILE A 145 -12.93 -10.37 11.01
C ILE A 145 -12.82 -11.35 12.19
N ILE A 146 -13.86 -11.46 13.02
CA ILE A 146 -13.87 -12.39 14.16
C ILE A 146 -13.72 -13.84 13.69
N PHE A 147 -14.49 -14.25 12.68
CA PHE A 147 -14.59 -15.65 12.27
C PHE A 147 -13.56 -16.06 11.21
N LEU A 148 -13.20 -15.17 10.29
CA LEU A 148 -12.37 -15.51 9.13
C LEU A 148 -10.93 -15.02 9.24
N LEU A 149 -10.62 -13.99 10.03
CA LEU A 149 -9.27 -13.42 10.06
C LEU A 149 -8.40 -14.13 11.13
N PRO A 150 -7.41 -14.95 10.73
CA PRO A 150 -6.44 -15.49 11.68
C PRO A 150 -5.47 -14.41 12.16
N GLU A 151 -4.72 -14.69 13.23
CA GLU A 151 -3.59 -13.83 13.59
C GLU A 151 -2.49 -13.99 12.55
N THR A 152 -2.04 -12.88 11.96
CA THR A 152 -1.03 -12.87 10.89
C THR A 152 0.35 -12.46 11.38
N TYR A 153 0.44 -11.83 12.56
CA TYR A 153 1.72 -11.26 13.00
C TYR A 153 2.67 -12.31 13.58
N ALA A 154 3.77 -12.58 12.87
CA ALA A 154 4.73 -13.63 13.22
C ALA A 154 5.30 -13.53 14.64
N PRO A 155 5.70 -12.35 15.17
CA PRO A 155 6.21 -12.26 16.53
C PRO A 155 5.21 -12.69 17.60
N VAL A 156 3.91 -12.39 17.43
CA VAL A 156 2.87 -12.82 18.37
C VAL A 156 2.63 -14.33 18.28
N LEU A 157 2.66 -14.90 17.07
CA LEU A 157 2.56 -16.35 16.87
C LEU A 157 3.75 -17.09 17.51
N LEU A 158 4.98 -16.58 17.33
CA LEU A 158 6.18 -17.15 17.91
C LEU A 158 6.19 -17.04 19.45
N ARG A 159 5.72 -15.92 20.02
CA ARG A 159 5.53 -15.79 21.48
C ARG A 159 4.56 -16.83 22.02
N ARG A 160 3.39 -17.00 21.39
CA ARG A 160 2.41 -18.02 21.78
C ARG A 160 2.97 -19.44 21.70
N ARG A 161 3.77 -19.75 20.67
CA ARG A 161 4.45 -21.04 20.52
C ARG A 161 5.51 -21.24 21.61
N ALA A 162 6.32 -20.21 21.90
CA ALA A 162 7.34 -20.25 22.93
C ALA A 162 6.73 -20.42 24.33
N GLU A 163 5.62 -19.75 24.64
CA GLU A 163 4.86 -19.92 25.88
C GLU A 163 4.31 -21.35 26.01
N LYS A 164 3.70 -21.89 24.94
CA LYS A 164 3.20 -23.26 24.93
C LYS A 164 4.31 -24.30 25.12
N MET A 165 5.45 -24.12 24.45
CA MET A 165 6.62 -24.97 24.63
C MET A 165 7.19 -24.86 26.04
N SER A 166 7.23 -23.65 26.60
CA SER A 166 7.70 -23.42 27.97
C SER A 166 6.82 -24.12 29.00
N ALA A 167 5.51 -24.05 28.81
CA ALA A 167 4.55 -24.75 29.66
C ALA A 167 4.68 -26.29 29.58
N LEU A 168 5.01 -26.83 28.40
CA LEU A 168 5.13 -28.28 28.18
C LEU A 168 6.47 -28.87 28.68
N THR A 169 7.55 -28.11 28.63
CA THR A 169 8.91 -28.61 28.93
C THR A 169 9.50 -28.06 30.22
N GLY A 170 8.83 -27.10 30.86
CA GLY A 170 9.28 -26.47 32.10
C GLY A 170 10.49 -25.53 31.96
N LYS A 171 11.00 -25.31 30.74
CA LYS A 171 12.10 -24.37 30.44
C LYS A 171 11.54 -23.07 29.86
N VAL A 172 12.25 -21.95 30.04
CA VAL A 172 11.81 -20.65 29.48
C VAL A 172 12.34 -20.49 28.06
N TYR A 173 11.43 -20.54 27.07
CA TYR A 173 11.73 -20.22 25.68
C TYR A 173 11.34 -18.78 25.39
N ARG A 174 12.22 -18.04 24.71
CA ARG A 174 11.95 -16.70 24.18
C ARG A 174 12.29 -16.66 22.70
N SER A 175 11.57 -15.86 21.93
CA SER A 175 11.89 -15.67 20.52
C SER A 175 13.15 -14.82 20.36
N GLN A 176 13.99 -15.14 19.37
CA GLN A 176 15.20 -14.36 19.07
C GLN A 176 14.85 -12.88 18.77
N LEU A 177 13.73 -12.66 18.07
CA LEU A 177 13.19 -11.34 17.77
C LEU A 177 12.86 -10.51 19.02
N ASP A 178 12.38 -11.14 20.10
CA ASP A 178 12.09 -10.46 21.36
C ASP A 178 13.36 -10.15 22.16
N ILE A 179 14.39 -10.99 22.02
CA ILE A 179 15.70 -10.76 22.62
C ILE A 179 16.37 -9.57 21.92
N ASP A 180 16.36 -9.54 20.58
CA ASP A 180 17.02 -8.51 19.77
C ASP A 180 16.33 -7.13 19.90
N ARG A 181 14.99 -7.08 20.02
CA ARG A 181 14.25 -5.81 20.23
C ARG A 181 14.35 -5.28 21.65
N GLY A 182 14.60 -6.14 22.64
CA GLY A 182 14.52 -5.81 24.06
C GLY A 182 13.11 -5.37 24.51
N PRO A 183 12.89 -5.20 25.82
CA PRO A 183 11.63 -4.66 26.34
C PRO A 183 11.54 -3.15 26.05
N ALA A 184 11.08 -2.77 24.87
CA ALA A 184 10.81 -1.37 24.58
C ALA A 184 9.54 -0.92 25.35
N PRO A 185 9.64 0.03 26.30
CA PRO A 185 8.47 0.48 27.05
C PRO A 185 7.47 1.14 26.09
N MET A 186 6.19 0.76 26.22
CA MET A 186 5.09 1.16 25.34
C MET A 186 5.04 2.66 25.05
N GLY A 187 5.27 3.49 26.07
CA GLY A 187 5.30 4.95 25.93
C GLY A 187 6.45 5.46 25.05
N LYS A 188 7.63 4.83 25.10
CA LYS A 188 8.78 5.24 24.27
C LYS A 188 8.57 4.81 22.81
N THR A 189 8.07 3.60 22.58
CA THR A 189 7.73 3.10 21.23
C THR A 189 6.66 3.97 20.58
N LEU A 190 5.59 4.29 21.32
CA LEU A 190 4.52 5.15 20.82
C LEU A 190 5.01 6.59 20.57
N LYS A 191 5.78 7.17 21.50
CA LYS A 191 6.36 8.51 21.32
C LYS A 191 7.25 8.59 20.07
N THR A 192 8.12 7.61 19.86
CA THR A 192 8.98 7.55 18.68
C THR A 192 8.17 7.33 17.39
N ALA A 193 7.15 6.47 17.43
CA ALA A 193 6.26 6.24 16.29
C ALA A 193 5.45 7.48 15.90
N LEU A 194 5.04 8.29 16.89
CA LEU A 194 4.30 9.53 16.66
C LEU A 194 5.18 10.71 16.25
N SER A 195 6.42 10.82 16.75
CA SER A 195 7.29 11.96 16.46
C SER A 195 8.04 11.85 15.13
N ARG A 196 8.49 10.64 14.77
CA ARG A 196 9.31 10.40 13.57
C ARG A 196 8.63 10.83 12.26
N PRO A 197 7.32 10.60 12.03
CA PRO A 197 6.63 11.09 10.83
C PRO A 197 6.78 12.60 10.62
N TRP A 198 6.61 13.41 11.67
CA TRP A 198 6.71 14.87 11.58
C TRP A 198 8.13 15.34 11.31
N VAL A 199 9.13 14.71 11.93
CA VAL A 199 10.55 15.01 11.65
C VAL A 199 10.84 14.75 10.18
N LEU A 200 10.46 13.57 9.67
CA LEU A 200 10.65 13.24 8.24
C LEU A 200 9.90 14.21 7.34
N LEU A 201 8.68 14.62 7.69
CA LEU A 201 7.90 15.55 6.87
C LEU A 201 8.58 16.90 6.69
N PHE A 202 9.14 17.48 7.76
CA PHE A 202 9.69 18.84 7.72
C PHE A 202 11.18 18.90 7.39
N TYR A 203 11.95 17.84 7.68
CA TYR A 203 13.39 17.79 7.38
C TYR A 203 13.69 17.23 5.99
N GLU A 204 12.78 16.48 5.37
CA GLU A 204 12.99 15.89 4.04
C GLU A 204 12.15 16.63 2.98
N PRO A 205 12.77 17.51 2.15
CA PRO A 205 12.04 18.31 1.16
C PRO A 205 11.24 17.48 0.15
N ILE A 206 11.73 16.29 -0.18
CA ILE A 206 11.06 15.34 -1.07
C ILE A 206 9.74 14.88 -0.46
N VAL A 207 9.76 14.49 0.82
CA VAL A 207 8.57 14.05 1.54
C VAL A 207 7.59 15.20 1.66
N LEU A 208 8.05 16.40 2.03
CA LEU A 208 7.22 17.58 2.15
C LEU A 208 6.48 17.92 0.85
N LEU A 209 7.20 18.09 -0.25
CA LEU A 209 6.63 18.55 -1.52
C LEU A 209 5.64 17.54 -2.11
N PHE A 210 5.98 16.24 -2.04
CA PHE A 210 5.06 15.20 -2.49
C PHE A 210 3.86 15.02 -1.57
N SER A 211 4.04 15.20 -0.25
CA SER A 211 2.93 15.15 0.70
C SER A 211 1.97 16.32 0.52
N ILE A 212 2.48 17.54 0.27
CA ILE A 212 1.66 18.71 -0.06
C ILE A 212 0.88 18.45 -1.36
N TYR A 213 1.55 17.90 -2.38
CA TYR A 213 0.90 17.62 -3.65
C TYR A 213 -0.24 16.61 -3.49
N MET A 214 0.01 15.48 -2.82
CA MET A 214 -1.04 14.50 -2.49
C MET A 214 -2.14 15.11 -1.62
N ALA A 215 -1.80 15.97 -0.66
CA ALA A 215 -2.75 16.61 0.22
C ALA A 215 -3.68 17.58 -0.52
N ILE A 216 -3.16 18.36 -1.47
CA ILE A 216 -3.98 19.23 -2.33
C ILE A 216 -4.96 18.41 -3.17
N ILE A 217 -4.49 17.33 -3.81
CA ILE A 217 -5.36 16.48 -4.64
C ILE A 217 -6.44 15.82 -3.78
N TYR A 218 -6.08 15.29 -2.61
CA TYR A 218 -7.05 14.66 -1.70
C TYR A 218 -8.02 15.67 -1.10
N GLY A 219 -7.51 16.83 -0.68
CA GLY A 219 -8.32 17.95 -0.23
C GLY A 219 -9.33 18.34 -1.28
N THR A 220 -8.90 18.42 -2.55
CA THR A 220 -9.78 18.68 -3.69
C THR A 220 -10.85 17.61 -3.84
N LEU A 221 -10.51 16.31 -3.74
CA LEU A 221 -11.51 15.23 -3.78
C LEU A 221 -12.60 15.42 -2.71
N TYR A 222 -12.21 15.75 -1.48
CA TYR A 222 -13.17 16.00 -0.40
C TYR A 222 -13.93 17.30 -0.57
N MET A 223 -13.30 18.33 -1.13
CA MET A 223 -13.95 19.56 -1.54
C MET A 223 -15.12 19.27 -2.50
N LEU A 224 -14.98 18.28 -3.39
CA LEU A 224 -16.04 17.90 -4.32
C LEU A 224 -17.30 17.38 -3.61
N PHE A 225 -17.20 16.83 -2.39
CA PHE A 225 -18.38 16.45 -1.61
C PHE A 225 -19.25 17.63 -1.19
N ALA A 226 -18.67 18.83 -1.05
CA ALA A 226 -19.43 20.05 -0.81
C ALA A 226 -19.73 20.79 -2.12
N ALA A 227 -18.79 20.80 -3.07
CA ALA A 227 -18.95 21.53 -4.33
C ALA A 227 -19.97 20.90 -5.29
N TYR A 228 -20.05 19.57 -5.39
CA TYR A 228 -20.98 18.92 -6.32
C TYR A 228 -22.44 19.13 -5.93
N PRO A 229 -22.84 19.04 -4.65
CA PRO A 229 -24.17 19.48 -4.22
C PRO A 229 -24.48 20.93 -4.63
N ILE A 230 -23.55 21.87 -4.44
CA ILE A 230 -23.78 23.27 -4.85
C ILE A 230 -23.98 23.37 -6.38
N VAL A 231 -23.11 22.74 -7.17
CA VAL A 231 -23.15 22.84 -8.64
C VAL A 231 -24.35 22.11 -9.25
N PHE A 232 -24.64 20.90 -8.80
CA PHE A 232 -25.65 20.03 -9.43
C PHE A 232 -27.01 20.09 -8.73
N GLN A 233 -27.06 20.24 -7.41
CA GLN A 233 -28.32 20.27 -6.66
C GLN A 233 -28.82 21.71 -6.49
N GLU A 234 -28.01 22.64 -5.98
CA GLU A 234 -28.45 24.03 -5.76
C GLU A 234 -28.61 24.80 -7.10
N VAL A 235 -27.58 24.76 -7.96
CA VAL A 235 -27.55 25.59 -9.18
C VAL A 235 -28.33 24.97 -10.36
N ARG A 236 -28.34 23.64 -10.49
CA ARG A 236 -29.10 22.93 -11.56
C ARG A 236 -30.43 22.34 -11.10
N GLY A 237 -30.70 22.24 -9.80
CA GLY A 237 -31.96 21.70 -9.27
C GLY A 237 -32.07 20.17 -9.32
N TRP A 238 -30.96 19.42 -9.37
CA TRP A 238 -31.02 17.96 -9.35
C TRP A 238 -31.37 17.43 -7.95
N SER A 239 -32.08 16.31 -7.90
CA SER A 239 -32.31 15.58 -6.64
C SER A 239 -31.01 15.03 -6.07
N GLU A 240 -30.98 14.73 -4.76
CA GLU A 240 -29.77 14.26 -4.07
C GLU A 240 -29.14 13.03 -4.74
N GLY A 241 -29.96 12.03 -5.12
CA GLY A 241 -29.51 10.83 -5.82
C GLY A 241 -28.91 11.11 -7.19
N VAL A 242 -29.57 11.93 -8.01
CA VAL A 242 -29.07 12.29 -9.36
C VAL A 242 -27.82 13.15 -9.27
N GLY A 243 -27.75 14.08 -8.30
CA GLY A 243 -26.54 14.84 -7.97
C GLY A 243 -25.35 13.95 -7.62
N GLY A 244 -25.59 12.84 -6.89
CA GLY A 244 -24.57 11.84 -6.57
C GLY A 244 -23.96 11.16 -7.79
N LEU A 245 -24.71 11.00 -8.89
CA LEU A 245 -24.21 10.37 -10.13
C LEU A 245 -23.09 11.18 -10.80
N ALA A 246 -22.93 12.46 -10.50
CA ALA A 246 -21.83 13.27 -11.03
C ALA A 246 -20.45 12.70 -10.64
N PHE A 247 -20.34 11.99 -9.51
CA PHE A 247 -19.11 11.32 -9.09
C PHE A 247 -18.71 10.14 -9.99
N LEU A 248 -19.60 9.62 -10.84
CA LEU A 248 -19.27 8.56 -11.78
C LEU A 248 -18.24 9.00 -12.82
N GLY A 249 -18.18 10.29 -13.16
CA GLY A 249 -17.12 10.81 -14.03
C GLY A 249 -15.74 10.55 -13.44
N ILE A 250 -15.58 10.81 -12.14
CA ILE A 250 -14.34 10.53 -11.39
C ILE A 250 -14.06 9.03 -11.36
N LEU A 251 -15.08 8.19 -11.13
CA LEU A 251 -14.94 6.74 -11.12
C LEU A 251 -14.40 6.20 -12.45
N VAL A 252 -14.94 6.66 -13.58
CA VAL A 252 -14.46 6.28 -14.92
C VAL A 252 -12.98 6.63 -15.07
N GLY A 253 -12.58 7.83 -14.62
CA GLY A 253 -11.17 8.24 -14.55
C GLY A 253 -10.29 7.29 -13.73
N MET A 254 -10.75 6.95 -12.52
CA MET A 254 -10.02 6.06 -11.61
C MET A 254 -9.86 4.65 -12.19
N VAL A 255 -10.90 4.10 -12.80
CA VAL A 255 -10.84 2.78 -13.46
C VAL A 255 -9.86 2.80 -14.63
N MET A 256 -9.88 3.85 -15.46
CA MET A 256 -8.91 4.02 -16.56
C MET A 256 -7.47 4.09 -16.04
N ALA A 257 -7.23 4.76 -14.91
CA ALA A 257 -5.90 4.84 -14.32
C ALA A 257 -5.43 3.49 -13.79
N VAL A 258 -6.28 2.73 -13.12
CA VAL A 258 -5.95 1.37 -12.67
C VAL A 258 -5.58 0.49 -13.86
N VAL A 259 -6.38 0.51 -14.95
CA VAL A 259 -6.07 -0.21 -16.19
C VAL A 259 -4.72 0.22 -16.78
N TYR A 260 -4.41 1.52 -16.79
CA TYR A 260 -3.13 2.04 -17.25
C TYR A 260 -1.94 1.53 -16.41
N THR A 261 -2.09 1.40 -15.10
CA THR A 261 -0.99 0.97 -14.21
C THR A 261 -0.57 -0.50 -14.39
N PHE A 262 -1.44 -1.38 -14.86
CA PHE A 262 -1.11 -2.81 -15.05
C PHE A 262 0.09 -3.05 -15.99
N PRO A 263 0.08 -2.59 -17.24
CA PRO A 263 1.20 -2.80 -18.16
C PRO A 263 2.48 -2.10 -17.67
N GLU A 264 2.38 -0.93 -17.03
CA GLU A 264 3.56 -0.28 -16.45
C GLU A 264 4.18 -1.08 -15.31
N ASN A 265 3.35 -1.62 -14.40
CA ASN A 265 3.83 -2.49 -13.32
C ASN A 265 4.51 -3.74 -13.87
N PHE A 266 4.00 -4.34 -14.95
CA PHE A 266 4.65 -5.48 -15.60
C PHE A 266 6.00 -5.09 -16.21
N ARG A 267 6.10 -3.93 -16.87
CA ARG A 267 7.37 -3.41 -17.43
C ARG A 267 8.38 -3.14 -16.33
N TYR A 268 7.95 -2.59 -15.19
CA TYR A 268 8.79 -2.36 -14.04
C TYR A 268 9.30 -3.68 -13.44
N ALA A 269 8.40 -4.64 -13.20
CA ALA A 269 8.75 -5.97 -12.69
C ALA A 269 9.75 -6.71 -13.61
N LYS A 270 9.57 -6.61 -14.93
CA LYS A 270 10.51 -7.17 -15.90
C LYS A 270 11.90 -6.55 -15.76
N LYS A 271 12.00 -5.22 -15.62
CA LYS A 271 13.31 -4.56 -15.39
C LYS A 271 13.94 -4.99 -14.06
N CYS A 272 13.15 -5.18 -13.00
CA CYS A 272 13.64 -5.73 -11.74
C CYS A 272 14.23 -7.15 -11.89
N SER A 273 13.63 -7.99 -12.73
CA SER A 273 14.15 -9.35 -12.97
C SER A 273 15.44 -9.40 -13.81
N GLN A 274 15.74 -8.33 -14.54
CA GLN A 274 16.86 -8.27 -15.50
C GLN A 274 18.13 -7.64 -14.93
N THR A 275 18.02 -6.95 -13.80
CA THR A 275 19.14 -6.23 -13.18
C THR A 275 19.42 -6.83 -11.82
N SER A 276 20.65 -7.27 -11.57
CA SER A 276 21.08 -7.69 -10.22
C SER A 276 21.22 -6.51 -9.25
N ASP A 277 21.41 -5.31 -9.79
CA ASP A 277 21.45 -4.05 -9.05
C ASP A 277 20.06 -3.44 -8.81
N ARG A 278 19.94 -2.76 -7.67
CA ARG A 278 18.71 -2.06 -7.26
C ARG A 278 18.31 -1.00 -8.28
N LEU A 279 17.06 -1.05 -8.73
CA LEU A 279 16.51 -0.01 -9.61
C LEU A 279 16.36 1.33 -8.89
N ALA A 280 16.61 2.40 -9.65
CA ALA A 280 16.39 3.77 -9.20
C ALA A 280 14.89 4.01 -8.90
N PRO A 281 14.52 4.49 -7.69
CA PRO A 281 13.14 4.83 -7.33
C PRO A 281 12.45 5.78 -8.31
N GLU A 282 13.21 6.65 -8.98
CA GLU A 282 12.73 7.66 -9.93
C GLU A 282 11.98 7.03 -11.12
N LEU A 283 12.24 5.75 -11.44
CA LEU A 283 11.52 5.00 -12.47
C LEU A 283 10.03 4.79 -12.16
N ARG A 284 9.58 5.08 -10.93
CA ARG A 284 8.17 5.07 -10.52
C ARG A 284 7.40 6.35 -10.90
N LEU A 285 8.09 7.44 -11.21
CA LEU A 285 7.48 8.77 -11.44
C LEU A 285 6.89 9.05 -12.84
N PRO A 286 7.23 8.35 -13.94
CA PRO A 286 6.61 8.64 -15.25
C PRO A 286 5.06 8.67 -15.26
N PRO A 287 4.33 7.71 -14.67
CA PRO A 287 2.88 7.80 -14.54
C PRO A 287 2.38 9.07 -13.83
N SER A 288 3.07 9.58 -12.80
CA SER A 288 2.66 10.82 -12.12
C SER A 288 2.90 12.07 -12.95
N MET A 289 3.76 12.05 -13.95
CA MET A 289 3.91 13.18 -14.90
C MET A 289 2.66 13.33 -15.77
N ILE A 290 2.16 12.19 -16.29
CA ILE A 290 0.93 12.16 -17.09
C ILE A 290 -0.26 12.54 -16.20
N GLY A 291 -0.35 11.93 -15.01
CA GLY A 291 -1.40 12.26 -14.07
C GLY A 291 -1.36 13.70 -13.59
N GLY A 292 -0.16 14.27 -13.44
CA GLY A 292 0.03 15.67 -13.08
C GLY A 292 -0.50 16.64 -14.12
N ILE A 293 -0.42 16.32 -15.41
CA ILE A 293 -1.04 17.15 -16.47
C ILE A 293 -2.56 16.92 -16.52
N ALA A 294 -3.02 15.68 -16.35
CA ALA A 294 -4.45 15.34 -16.41
C ALA A 294 -5.28 16.02 -15.30
N LEU A 295 -4.72 16.17 -14.09
CA LEU A 295 -5.37 16.81 -12.94
C LEU A 295 -5.85 18.26 -13.22
N PRO A 296 -4.98 19.23 -13.56
CA PRO A 296 -5.41 20.59 -13.84
C PRO A 296 -6.29 20.65 -15.09
N VAL A 297 -6.05 19.81 -16.11
CA VAL A 297 -6.95 19.73 -17.28
C VAL A 297 -8.37 19.38 -16.85
N GLY A 298 -8.56 18.37 -15.99
CA GLY A 298 -9.88 18.01 -15.49
C GLY A 298 -10.50 19.08 -14.59
N LEU A 299 -9.72 19.70 -13.71
CA LEU A 299 -10.23 20.73 -12.80
C LEU A 299 -10.61 22.02 -13.53
N PHE A 300 -9.80 22.51 -14.48
CA PHE A 300 -10.16 23.67 -15.29
C PHE A 300 -11.32 23.38 -16.23
N TRP A 301 -11.37 22.18 -16.81
CA TRP A 301 -12.52 21.76 -17.62
C TRP A 301 -13.80 21.80 -16.77
N PHE A 302 -13.80 21.21 -15.58
CA PHE A 302 -14.94 21.27 -14.67
C PHE A 302 -15.31 22.72 -14.32
N ALA A 303 -14.33 23.55 -13.96
CA ALA A 303 -14.54 24.92 -13.56
C ALA A 303 -15.25 25.77 -14.62
N TRP A 304 -14.96 25.57 -15.90
CA TRP A 304 -15.55 26.36 -16.98
C TRP A 304 -16.74 25.69 -17.68
N THR A 305 -17.07 24.45 -17.31
CA THR A 305 -18.23 23.73 -17.85
C THR A 305 -19.35 23.50 -16.84
N ASN A 306 -19.19 23.92 -15.59
CA ASN A 306 -20.17 23.73 -14.52
C ASN A 306 -21.39 24.68 -14.59
N SER A 307 -21.49 25.56 -15.58
CA SER A 307 -22.64 26.45 -15.79
C SER A 307 -23.90 25.67 -16.21
N PRO A 308 -25.12 26.03 -15.73
CA PRO A 308 -26.38 25.46 -16.18
C PRO A 308 -26.58 25.46 -17.70
N ASN A 309 -26.07 26.49 -18.38
CA ASN A 309 -26.21 26.68 -19.83
C ASN A 309 -25.46 25.64 -20.66
N ILE A 310 -24.46 24.98 -20.07
CA ILE A 310 -23.68 23.94 -20.73
C ILE A 310 -24.28 22.59 -20.36
N HIS A 311 -24.32 21.66 -21.33
CA HIS A 311 -24.83 20.31 -21.10
C HIS A 311 -24.06 19.63 -19.96
N TRP A 312 -24.79 19.13 -18.96
CA TRP A 312 -24.24 18.58 -17.71
C TRP A 312 -23.15 17.52 -17.91
N MET A 313 -23.24 16.75 -19.00
CA MET A 313 -22.26 15.71 -19.32
C MET A 313 -20.86 16.28 -19.53
N ALA A 314 -20.72 17.54 -19.98
CA ALA A 314 -19.40 18.18 -20.09
C ALA A 314 -18.74 18.35 -18.72
N SER A 315 -19.49 18.79 -17.71
CA SER A 315 -19.00 18.95 -16.35
C SER A 315 -18.72 17.59 -15.69
N VAL A 316 -19.58 16.60 -15.90
CA VAL A 316 -19.37 15.24 -15.36
C VAL A 316 -18.18 14.56 -16.02
N ALA A 317 -18.02 14.68 -17.34
CA ALA A 317 -16.88 14.12 -18.07
C ALA A 317 -15.53 14.70 -17.63
N ALA A 318 -15.50 15.97 -17.19
CA ALA A 318 -14.31 16.59 -16.61
C ALA A 318 -13.81 15.89 -15.33
N GLY A 319 -14.67 15.14 -14.64
CA GLY A 319 -14.28 14.27 -13.53
C GLY A 319 -13.32 13.14 -13.94
N ALA A 320 -13.38 12.67 -15.19
CA ALA A 320 -12.56 11.55 -15.67
C ALA A 320 -11.05 11.88 -15.71
N PRO A 321 -10.57 12.96 -16.35
CA PRO A 321 -9.16 13.34 -16.28
C PRO A 321 -8.69 13.64 -14.84
N PHE A 322 -9.55 14.19 -13.98
CA PHE A 322 -9.23 14.39 -12.56
C PHE A 322 -9.03 13.06 -11.82
N GLY A 323 -9.99 12.13 -11.91
CA GLY A 323 -9.89 10.81 -11.28
C GLY A 323 -8.73 9.99 -11.83
N PHE A 324 -8.47 10.09 -13.14
CA PHE A 324 -7.32 9.46 -13.79
C PHE A 324 -6.00 9.98 -13.22
N GLY A 325 -5.83 11.30 -13.22
CA GLY A 325 -4.60 11.92 -12.73
C GLY A 325 -4.36 11.72 -11.24
N MET A 326 -5.43 11.72 -10.44
CA MET A 326 -5.36 11.45 -9.00
C MET A 326 -4.76 10.08 -8.72
N VAL A 327 -5.29 9.01 -9.31
CA VAL A 327 -4.81 7.64 -9.05
C VAL A 327 -3.37 7.47 -9.51
N LEU A 328 -3.02 7.99 -10.70
CA LEU A 328 -1.65 7.90 -11.20
C LEU A 328 -0.65 8.64 -10.30
N VAL A 329 -0.95 9.87 -9.89
CA VAL A 329 -0.08 10.62 -8.98
C VAL A 329 0.04 9.89 -7.64
N PHE A 330 -1.07 9.42 -7.08
CA PHE A 330 -1.07 8.74 -5.80
C PHE A 330 -0.22 7.49 -5.82
N LEU A 331 -0.51 6.53 -6.70
CA LEU A 331 0.21 5.26 -6.73
C LEU A 331 1.70 5.45 -7.01
N SER A 332 2.05 6.33 -7.95
CA SER A 332 3.44 6.59 -8.34
C SER A 332 4.26 7.20 -7.21
N VAL A 333 3.73 8.26 -6.59
CA VAL A 333 4.43 8.98 -5.52
C VAL A 333 4.47 8.13 -4.26
N PHE A 334 3.42 7.36 -3.95
CA PHE A 334 3.40 6.44 -2.80
C PHE A 334 4.50 5.38 -2.93
N ASN A 335 4.60 4.74 -4.10
CA ASN A 335 5.67 3.79 -4.40
C ASN A 335 7.06 4.44 -4.39
N TYR A 336 7.20 5.64 -4.95
CA TYR A 336 8.46 6.38 -4.92
C TYR A 336 8.93 6.69 -3.49
N LEU A 337 8.03 7.10 -2.60
CA LEU A 337 8.36 7.39 -1.20
C LEU A 337 8.76 6.12 -0.44
N ILE A 338 8.08 4.99 -0.68
CA ILE A 338 8.46 3.69 -0.11
C ILE A 338 9.87 3.30 -0.58
N ASP A 339 10.10 3.33 -1.90
CA ASP A 339 11.36 2.90 -2.50
C ASP A 339 12.52 3.85 -2.14
N SER A 340 12.24 5.15 -1.90
CA SER A 340 13.26 6.14 -1.53
C SER A 340 13.66 6.10 -0.05
N TYR A 341 12.74 5.71 0.84
CA TYR A 341 12.91 5.73 2.29
C TYR A 341 12.66 4.37 2.93
N THR A 342 13.12 3.27 2.32
CA THR A 342 12.78 1.87 2.69
C THR A 342 12.67 1.58 4.19
N ILE A 343 13.69 1.94 4.98
CA ILE A 343 13.72 1.71 6.45
C ILE A 343 12.73 2.61 7.21
N PHE A 344 12.50 3.82 6.69
CA PHE A 344 11.63 4.83 7.28
C PHE A 344 10.27 4.92 6.57
N SER A 345 9.95 3.96 5.70
CA SER A 345 8.82 4.01 4.76
C SER A 345 7.50 4.14 5.51
N ALA A 346 7.30 3.36 6.56
CA ALA A 346 6.11 3.45 7.41
C ALA A 346 5.92 4.85 8.02
N SER A 347 6.99 5.51 8.48
CA SER A 347 6.92 6.85 9.05
C SER A 347 6.68 7.93 8.00
N VAL A 348 7.28 7.80 6.81
CA VAL A 348 7.04 8.71 5.67
C VAL A 348 5.59 8.60 5.20
N LEU A 349 5.07 7.39 5.05
CA LEU A 349 3.68 7.14 4.65
C LEU A 349 2.68 7.64 5.69
N ALA A 350 2.99 7.47 6.99
CA ALA A 350 2.19 8.01 8.07
C ALA A 350 2.12 9.55 8.02
N ALA A 351 3.25 10.22 7.80
CA ALA A 351 3.30 11.68 7.69
C ALA A 351 2.51 12.19 6.49
N ASN A 352 2.70 11.55 5.34
CA ASN A 352 1.96 11.85 4.12
C ASN A 352 0.44 11.66 4.34
N SER A 353 0.03 10.55 4.96
CA SER A 353 -1.38 10.27 5.23
C SER A 353 -1.99 11.27 6.21
N ALA A 354 -1.24 11.69 7.23
CA ALA A 354 -1.69 12.70 8.19
C ALA A 354 -1.90 14.06 7.51
N LEU A 355 -0.90 14.56 6.77
CA LEU A 355 -1.02 15.86 6.07
C LEU A 355 -2.17 15.83 5.06
N ARG A 356 -2.29 14.74 4.31
CA ARG A 356 -3.36 14.52 3.35
C ARG A 356 -4.75 14.55 4.00
N SER A 357 -4.90 13.91 5.15
CA SER A 357 -6.17 13.88 5.90
C SER A 357 -6.50 15.24 6.50
N LEU A 358 -5.51 16.03 6.93
CA LEU A 358 -5.73 17.41 7.38
C LEU A 358 -6.29 18.29 6.26
N PHE A 359 -5.79 18.16 5.02
CA PHE A 359 -6.35 18.88 3.87
C PHE A 359 -7.75 18.38 3.51
N GLY A 360 -7.97 17.06 3.55
CA GLY A 360 -9.30 16.46 3.37
C GLY A 360 -10.33 16.93 4.40
N MET A 361 -9.88 17.24 5.63
CA MET A 361 -10.71 17.84 6.68
C MET A 361 -10.96 19.34 6.41
N ALA A 362 -9.93 20.09 6.05
CA ALA A 362 -10.00 21.55 5.92
C ALA A 362 -10.76 22.03 4.68
N PHE A 363 -10.58 21.38 3.53
CA PHE A 363 -11.12 21.85 2.25
C PHE A 363 -12.65 21.98 2.23
N PRO A 364 -13.42 20.99 2.70
CA PRO A 364 -14.88 21.10 2.77
C PRO A 364 -15.36 22.31 3.58
N LEU A 365 -14.69 22.65 4.69
CA LEU A 365 -15.15 23.67 5.65
C LEU A 365 -15.26 25.07 5.05
N PHE A 366 -14.40 25.43 4.10
CA PHE A 366 -14.47 26.72 3.42
C PHE A 366 -15.15 26.64 2.04
N THR A 367 -15.54 25.46 1.58
CA THR A 367 -16.04 25.26 0.21
C THR A 367 -17.33 26.04 -0.03
N THR A 368 -18.32 25.97 0.87
CA THR A 368 -19.60 26.66 0.70
C THR A 368 -19.42 28.17 0.55
N TYR A 369 -18.70 28.81 1.49
CA TYR A 369 -18.37 30.23 1.44
C TYR A 369 -17.61 30.61 0.16
N MET A 370 -16.64 29.79 -0.25
CA MET A 370 -15.86 30.02 -1.45
C MET A 370 -16.74 30.00 -2.70
N TYR A 371 -17.65 29.03 -2.83
CA TYR A 371 -18.53 28.90 -3.99
C TYR A 371 -19.61 29.99 -4.04
N HIS A 372 -20.20 30.35 -2.90
CA HIS A 372 -21.22 31.40 -2.85
C HIS A 372 -20.63 32.81 -3.07
N ASN A 373 -19.39 33.09 -2.62
CA ASN A 373 -18.77 34.41 -2.76
C ASN A 373 -18.04 34.63 -4.09
N LEU A 374 -17.28 33.63 -4.58
CA LEU A 374 -16.51 33.76 -5.82
C LEU A 374 -17.29 33.28 -7.06
N GLY A 375 -18.41 32.59 -6.84
CA GLY A 375 -19.17 31.92 -7.89
C GLY A 375 -18.56 30.57 -8.29
N ILE A 376 -19.39 29.73 -8.91
CA ILE A 376 -19.06 28.33 -9.24
C ILE A 376 -17.82 28.18 -10.13
N HIS A 377 -17.55 29.14 -11.02
CA HIS A 377 -16.43 29.07 -11.97
C HIS A 377 -15.08 29.33 -11.30
N TRP A 378 -14.96 30.47 -10.61
CA TRP A 378 -13.71 30.86 -9.96
C TRP A 378 -13.41 29.99 -8.74
N ALA A 379 -14.43 29.65 -7.95
CA ALA A 379 -14.27 28.74 -6.82
C ALA A 379 -13.73 27.37 -7.25
N SER A 380 -14.21 26.82 -8.37
CA SER A 380 -13.71 25.57 -8.95
C SER A 380 -12.30 25.70 -9.54
N SER A 381 -11.87 26.91 -9.92
CA SER A 381 -10.55 27.15 -10.51
C SER A 381 -9.42 27.20 -9.47
N ILE A 382 -9.72 27.53 -8.21
CA ILE A 382 -8.73 27.59 -7.12
C ILE A 382 -7.95 26.28 -6.96
N PRO A 383 -8.58 25.11 -6.74
CA PRO A 383 -7.85 23.85 -6.68
C PRO A 383 -7.17 23.48 -8.00
N ALA A 384 -7.67 23.97 -9.15
CA ALA A 384 -7.03 23.77 -10.45
C ALA A 384 -5.68 24.50 -10.53
N PHE A 385 -5.60 25.74 -10.04
CA PHE A 385 -4.34 26.49 -9.94
C PHE A 385 -3.37 25.86 -8.93
N LEU A 386 -3.87 25.37 -7.79
CA LEU A 386 -3.04 24.65 -6.81
C LEU A 386 -2.46 23.37 -7.42
N ALA A 387 -3.28 22.58 -8.12
CA ALA A 387 -2.82 21.38 -8.82
C ALA A 387 -1.80 21.73 -9.92
N LEU A 388 -2.05 22.81 -10.68
CA LEU A 388 -1.14 23.31 -11.72
C LEU A 388 0.23 23.69 -11.15
N ALA A 389 0.26 24.35 -9.98
CA ALA A 389 1.50 24.73 -9.30
C ALA A 389 2.34 23.51 -8.88
N CYS A 390 1.71 22.36 -8.65
CA CYS A 390 2.40 21.12 -8.28
C CYS A 390 2.85 20.26 -9.48
N VAL A 391 2.39 20.57 -10.70
CA VAL A 391 2.77 19.83 -11.93
C VAL A 391 4.27 19.68 -12.12
N PRO A 392 5.12 20.69 -11.83
CA PRO A 392 6.56 20.54 -12.01
C PRO A 392 7.22 19.51 -11.08
N PHE A 393 6.62 19.16 -9.93
CA PHE A 393 7.29 18.35 -8.91
C PHE A 393 7.71 16.96 -9.43
N PRO A 394 6.83 16.12 -10.03
CA PRO A 394 7.26 14.85 -10.63
C PRO A 394 8.40 14.97 -11.65
N PHE A 395 8.38 16.00 -12.50
CA PHE A 395 9.42 16.22 -13.52
C PHE A 395 10.77 16.58 -12.89
N ILE A 396 10.75 17.47 -11.89
CA ILE A 396 11.95 17.88 -11.16
C ILE A 396 12.56 16.68 -10.44
N PHE A 397 11.76 15.89 -9.72
CA PHE A 397 12.27 14.73 -8.99
C PHE A 397 12.66 13.56 -9.89
N TYR A 398 12.07 13.41 -11.08
CA TYR A 398 12.56 12.41 -12.03
C TYR A 398 13.96 12.75 -12.56
N LYS A 399 14.22 14.02 -12.87
CA LYS A 399 15.52 14.45 -13.41
C LYS A 399 16.60 14.65 -12.34
N TYR A 400 16.22 15.18 -11.18
CA TYR A 400 17.15 15.60 -10.13
C TYR A 400 17.01 14.81 -8.81
N GLY A 401 16.07 13.86 -8.73
CA GLY A 401 15.74 13.11 -7.50
C GLY A 401 16.96 12.45 -6.86
N ALA A 402 17.78 11.77 -7.65
CA ALA A 402 18.99 11.12 -7.14
C ALA A 402 19.95 12.10 -6.45
N ARG A 403 20.15 13.30 -7.02
CA ARG A 403 21.02 14.34 -6.43
C ARG A 403 20.42 14.95 -5.17
N ILE A 404 19.10 15.15 -5.15
CA ILE A 404 18.38 15.70 -3.99
C ILE A 404 18.41 14.68 -2.85
N ARG A 405 18.15 13.40 -3.13
CA ARG A 405 18.18 12.31 -2.15
C ARG A 405 19.56 12.10 -1.52
N GLN A 406 20.64 12.33 -2.24
CA GLN A 406 21.99 12.26 -1.67
C GLN A 406 22.26 13.36 -0.63
N ARG A 407 21.55 14.51 -0.72
CA ARG A 407 21.65 15.61 0.25
C ARG A 407 20.70 15.44 1.43
N CYS A 408 19.77 14.50 1.32
CA CYS A 408 18.79 14.18 2.34
C CYS A 408 19.37 13.18 3.35
N THR A 409 19.36 13.53 4.64
CA THR A 409 19.96 12.71 5.70
C THR A 409 19.31 11.35 5.80
N TYR A 410 17.98 11.27 5.85
CA TYR A 410 17.27 10.01 6.05
C TYR A 410 17.19 9.17 4.77
N ALA A 411 17.11 9.82 3.60
CA ALA A 411 17.14 9.11 2.32
C ALA A 411 18.52 8.49 2.05
N SER A 412 19.60 9.19 2.38
CA SER A 412 20.97 8.68 2.22
C SER A 412 21.28 7.55 3.20
N GLU A 413 20.81 7.64 4.46
CA GLU A 413 20.90 6.56 5.44
C GLU A 413 20.16 5.30 4.96
N ALA A 414 18.94 5.47 4.45
CA ALA A 414 18.16 4.37 3.89
C ALA A 414 18.85 3.71 2.70
N ASP A 415 19.46 4.48 1.80
CA ASP A 415 20.20 3.95 0.65
C ASP A 415 21.48 3.22 1.09
N ALA A 416 22.24 3.78 2.04
CA ALA A 416 23.48 3.18 2.55
C ALA A 416 23.21 1.83 3.23
N PHE A 417 22.15 1.71 4.02
CA PHE A 417 21.75 0.44 4.63
C PHE A 417 21.39 -0.62 3.59
N MET A 418 20.62 -0.25 2.56
CA MET A 418 20.23 -1.19 1.51
C MET A 418 21.43 -1.69 0.71
N ARG A 419 22.43 -0.83 0.48
CA ARG A 419 23.70 -1.24 -0.14
C ARG A 419 24.45 -2.26 0.72
N ARG A 420 24.57 -2.02 2.03
CA ARG A 420 25.17 -2.97 2.98
C ARG A 420 24.45 -4.32 2.99
N LEU A 421 23.12 -4.31 2.90
CA LEU A 421 22.32 -5.53 2.83
C LEU A 421 22.58 -6.30 1.52
N ALA A 422 22.64 -5.59 0.39
CA ALA A 422 22.93 -6.19 -0.91
C ALA A 422 24.34 -6.79 -0.94
N GLU A 423 25.34 -6.08 -0.41
CA GLU A 423 26.71 -6.56 -0.27
C GLU A 423 26.78 -7.83 0.61
N ARG A 424 26.07 -7.85 1.74
CA ARG A 424 26.01 -9.03 2.63
C ARG A 424 25.35 -10.23 1.93
N ASN A 425 24.28 -10.01 1.18
CA ASN A 425 23.60 -11.08 0.43
C ASN A 425 24.48 -11.60 -0.72
N GLN A 426 25.23 -10.72 -1.39
CA GLN A 426 26.19 -11.13 -2.41
C GLN A 426 27.39 -11.88 -1.82
N ALA A 427 27.89 -11.48 -0.64
CA ALA A 427 28.95 -12.18 0.08
C ALA A 427 28.50 -13.57 0.53
N ALA A 428 27.29 -13.70 1.10
CA ALA A 428 26.71 -14.99 1.48
C ALA A 428 26.54 -15.96 0.29
N HIS A 429 26.30 -15.44 -0.91
CA HIS A 429 26.25 -16.25 -2.13
C HIS A 429 27.61 -16.63 -2.70
N ARG A 430 28.71 -15.98 -2.29
CA ARG A 430 30.08 -16.34 -2.72
C ARG A 430 30.72 -17.45 -1.86
N GLU A 431 30.23 -17.69 -0.65
CA GLU A 431 30.82 -18.64 0.30
C GLU A 431 30.47 -20.15 0.20
N PRO A 432 29.78 -20.74 -0.80
CA PRO A 432 29.61 -22.21 -0.81
C PRO A 432 30.73 -23.04 -1.47
N ASP A 433 31.65 -22.46 -2.26
CA ASP A 433 32.50 -23.25 -3.18
C ASP A 433 34.00 -23.34 -2.83
N SER A 434 34.50 -22.63 -1.81
CA SER A 434 35.96 -22.59 -1.54
C SER A 434 36.47 -23.56 -0.47
N GLU A 435 35.62 -24.28 0.26
CA GLU A 435 36.05 -25.11 1.40
C GLU A 435 36.12 -26.63 1.14
N LYS A 436 35.91 -27.12 -0.09
CA LYS A 436 35.87 -28.57 -0.37
C LYS A 436 36.97 -29.15 -1.27
N THR A 437 38.09 -28.46 -1.51
CA THR A 437 39.12 -28.96 -2.45
C THR A 437 40.43 -29.44 -1.82
N ASP A 438 40.70 -29.22 -0.52
CA ASP A 438 42.03 -29.51 0.06
C ASP A 438 42.11 -30.72 0.99
N SER A 439 41.29 -31.76 0.80
CA SER A 439 41.44 -33.02 1.54
C SER A 439 41.14 -34.27 0.72
N VAL A 440 42.00 -34.56 -0.27
CA VAL A 440 42.18 -35.94 -0.74
C VAL A 440 43.64 -36.33 -0.62
N THR A 441 43.94 -36.90 0.55
CA THR A 441 45.15 -37.63 0.91
C THR A 441 45.42 -38.71 -0.14
N ARG A 442 46.59 -38.65 -0.80
CA ARG A 442 47.12 -39.75 -1.61
C ARG A 442 47.52 -40.90 -0.69
N VAL A 443 46.79 -42.00 -0.74
CA VAL A 443 47.26 -43.30 -0.24
C VAL A 443 47.74 -44.10 -1.44
N SER A 444 49.02 -44.43 -1.38
CA SER A 444 49.74 -45.40 -2.20
C SER A 444 49.23 -46.82 -1.92
N ASP A 445 49.04 -47.62 -2.97
CA ASP A 445 49.11 -49.08 -2.87
C ASP A 445 49.88 -49.62 -4.09
N ASP A 446 51.05 -50.18 -3.79
CA ASP A 446 51.80 -51.11 -4.64
C ASP A 446 51.23 -52.52 -4.46
N ALA A 447 50.99 -53.25 -5.55
CA ALA A 447 50.99 -54.72 -5.58
C ALA A 447 51.10 -55.26 -7.01
N ASP A 448 52.35 -55.49 -7.40
CA ASP A 448 52.93 -56.68 -8.04
C ASP A 448 52.24 -57.51 -9.15
N SER A 449 52.99 -57.57 -10.26
CA SER A 449 53.33 -58.68 -11.19
C SER A 449 52.33 -59.76 -11.63
N SER A 450 52.21 -59.93 -12.96
CA SER A 450 52.86 -61.05 -13.66
C SER A 450 52.73 -60.93 -15.19
N ASP A 451 53.82 -61.33 -15.85
CA ASP A 451 54.11 -61.27 -17.28
C ASP A 451 53.14 -62.08 -18.16
N THR A 452 52.92 -61.65 -19.41
CA THR A 452 53.47 -62.31 -20.61
C THR A 452 52.93 -61.70 -21.92
N ASP A 453 53.88 -61.22 -22.71
CA ASP A 453 54.11 -61.49 -24.13
C ASP A 453 53.20 -61.01 -25.28
N THR A 454 53.95 -60.43 -26.24
CA THR A 454 53.83 -60.49 -27.71
C THR A 454 53.07 -59.41 -28.48
N LEU A 455 53.88 -58.46 -28.96
CA LEU A 455 53.92 -57.87 -30.32
C LEU A 455 52.92 -58.42 -31.35
N SER A 456 52.27 -57.50 -32.09
CA SER A 456 52.48 -57.41 -33.56
C SER A 456 51.80 -56.19 -34.22
N THR A 457 52.64 -55.38 -34.87
CA THR A 457 52.50 -54.78 -36.21
C THR A 457 51.34 -53.83 -36.56
N VAL A 458 51.74 -52.55 -36.71
CA VAL A 458 51.21 -51.53 -37.63
C VAL A 458 51.80 -51.81 -39.04
N PRO A 459 51.09 -51.58 -40.19
CA PRO A 459 51.22 -50.29 -40.90
C PRO A 459 49.98 -49.78 -41.67
N SER A 460 49.79 -48.44 -41.61
CA SER A 460 49.57 -47.45 -42.71
C SER A 460 48.65 -47.83 -43.88
N ARG A 461 47.69 -47.03 -44.40
CA ARG A 461 47.66 -45.58 -44.74
C ARG A 461 46.34 -45.38 -45.56
N THR A 462 45.44 -44.40 -45.36
CA THR A 462 45.35 -43.12 -46.12
C THR A 462 43.85 -42.76 -46.44
N ILE A 463 43.38 -41.58 -45.99
CA ILE A 463 42.40 -40.62 -46.61
C ILE A 463 40.94 -41.10 -46.88
N ALA A 464 39.84 -40.38 -46.65
CA ALA A 464 39.49 -39.14 -45.94
C ALA A 464 37.94 -39.03 -45.85
N ARG A 465 37.48 -38.37 -44.77
CA ARG A 465 36.25 -37.56 -44.56
C ARG A 465 34.95 -37.89 -45.34
N TYR A 466 33.84 -38.12 -44.63
CA TYR A 466 32.90 -37.06 -44.20
C TYR A 466 31.73 -37.67 -43.38
N THR A 467 31.39 -36.98 -42.28
CA THR A 467 30.10 -36.93 -41.55
C THR A 467 29.39 -38.22 -41.14
N SER A 468 29.39 -38.47 -39.82
CA SER A 468 28.24 -39.09 -39.15
C SER A 468 28.13 -38.56 -37.72
N ARG A 469 26.90 -38.30 -37.29
CA ARG A 469 26.37 -38.71 -35.97
C ARG A 469 24.91 -38.28 -35.85
N ILE A 470 24.05 -39.18 -36.31
CA ILE A 470 22.67 -39.28 -35.85
C ILE A 470 22.67 -40.08 -34.54
N SER A 471 21.84 -39.56 -33.65
CA SER A 471 21.46 -39.98 -32.30
C SER A 471 21.33 -41.48 -32.06
N ARG A 472 21.85 -41.93 -30.91
CA ARG A 472 21.20 -42.94 -30.06
C ARG A 472 21.31 -42.58 -28.58
N GLN A 473 20.12 -42.53 -27.98
CA GLN A 473 19.79 -42.68 -26.57
C GLN A 473 20.76 -43.58 -25.77
N SER A 474 21.07 -43.13 -24.55
CA SER A 474 21.09 -43.98 -23.37
C SER A 474 20.93 -43.11 -22.13
N GLY A 475 19.94 -43.44 -21.32
CA GLY A 475 19.60 -42.69 -20.11
C GLY A 475 20.73 -42.68 -19.08
N ARG A 476 20.84 -41.54 -18.38
CA ARG A 476 21.39 -41.50 -17.03
C ARG A 476 20.98 -40.22 -16.29
N SER A 477 20.61 -40.45 -15.03
CA SER A 477 20.47 -39.54 -13.89
C SER A 477 19.39 -38.45 -13.91
N LEU A 478 18.22 -38.86 -13.42
CA LEU A 478 17.40 -38.12 -12.46
C LEU A 478 18.26 -37.57 -11.31
N HIS A 479 18.92 -36.42 -11.49
CA HIS A 479 19.47 -35.61 -10.40
C HIS A 479 19.93 -34.25 -10.93
N ARG A 480 18.99 -33.41 -11.35
CA ARG A 480 19.26 -31.98 -11.56
C ARG A 480 18.00 -31.12 -11.64
N VAL A 481 17.17 -31.14 -10.61
CA VAL A 481 16.25 -30.03 -10.29
C VAL A 481 16.14 -29.93 -8.78
N ALA A 482 17.20 -29.43 -8.15
CA ALA A 482 17.18 -28.98 -6.77
C ALA A 482 18.17 -27.81 -6.63
N THR A 483 18.04 -26.83 -7.52
CA THR A 483 18.71 -25.53 -7.36
C THR A 483 17.89 -24.72 -6.37
N ALA A 484 18.42 -24.65 -5.16
CA ALA A 484 18.21 -23.62 -4.13
C ALA A 484 17.05 -22.65 -4.39
N THR A 485 15.86 -23.03 -3.98
CA THR A 485 14.84 -22.04 -3.61
C THR A 485 15.41 -21.25 -2.44
N GLN A 486 15.64 -19.96 -2.65
CA GLN A 486 15.73 -18.96 -1.59
C GLN A 486 14.67 -19.31 -0.55
N TYR A 487 15.10 -19.75 0.64
CA TYR A 487 14.19 -19.90 1.76
C TYR A 487 13.84 -18.48 2.20
N GLU A 488 12.76 -17.96 1.62
CA GLU A 488 12.13 -16.73 2.06
C GLU A 488 11.40 -17.06 3.37
N GLU A 489 11.77 -16.39 4.47
CA GLU A 489 11.08 -16.52 5.76
C GLU A 489 9.65 -15.95 5.64
N ASN A 490 8.75 -16.71 5.03
CA ASN A 490 7.31 -16.48 5.12
C ASN A 490 6.80 -17.28 6.33
N PRO A 491 6.22 -16.64 7.36
CA PRO A 491 5.72 -17.34 8.55
C PRO A 491 4.62 -18.37 8.25
N TYR A 492 4.00 -18.32 7.06
CA TYR A 492 3.05 -19.33 6.60
C TYR A 492 3.69 -20.53 5.89
N ASP A 493 4.91 -20.40 5.36
CA ASP A 493 5.65 -21.55 4.81
C ASP A 493 6.13 -22.51 5.91
N LEU A 494 6.31 -22.00 7.13
CA LEU A 494 6.57 -22.85 8.31
C LEU A 494 5.42 -23.81 8.64
N ASP A 495 4.18 -23.51 8.24
CA ASP A 495 3.02 -24.37 8.49
C ASP A 495 2.74 -25.37 7.34
N LEU A 496 3.24 -25.12 6.11
CA LEU A 496 3.18 -26.11 5.03
C LEU A 496 4.15 -27.28 5.26
N VAL A 497 5.28 -27.03 5.93
CA VAL A 497 6.31 -28.05 6.24
C VAL A 497 5.82 -29.08 7.28
N ASN A 498 4.70 -28.84 7.96
CA ASN A 498 4.13 -29.74 8.97
C ASN A 498 2.83 -30.44 8.55
N THR A 499 2.61 -30.66 7.25
CA THR A 499 1.53 -31.53 6.77
C THR A 499 2.05 -32.87 6.22
N ARG A 500 1.66 -33.95 6.90
CA ARG A 500 1.75 -35.40 6.56
C ARG A 500 3.08 -36.02 6.12
N GLN A 501 4.17 -35.27 5.90
CA GLN A 501 5.47 -35.84 5.46
C GLN A 501 6.67 -35.44 6.33
N SER A 502 6.47 -34.96 7.56
CA SER A 502 7.61 -34.74 8.47
C SER A 502 8.09 -36.07 9.04
N ALA A 503 9.39 -36.35 8.87
CA ALA A 503 10.10 -37.58 9.25
C ALA A 503 10.14 -37.88 10.76
N ILE A 504 9.31 -37.20 11.57
CA ILE A 504 9.25 -37.32 13.03
C ILE A 504 7.99 -38.08 13.48
N SER A 505 7.05 -38.42 12.58
CA SER A 505 5.85 -39.19 12.93
C SER A 505 5.91 -40.68 12.60
N ARG A 506 7.07 -41.33 12.75
CA ARG A 506 7.18 -42.81 12.76
C ARG A 506 7.91 -43.29 14.00
N LYS A 507 7.14 -43.47 15.08
CA LYS A 507 7.35 -44.42 16.18
C LYS A 507 5.96 -44.68 16.78
N ASP A 508 5.27 -45.68 16.26
CA ASP A 508 5.16 -47.02 16.87
C ASP A 508 4.55 -47.99 15.85
#